data_AF-A0A1E3VN18-F1
#
_entry.id   AF-A0A1E3VN18-F1
#
_cell.length_a   1.000
_cell.length_b   1.000
_cell.length_c   1.000
_cell.angle_alpha   90.00
_cell.angle_beta   90.00
_cell.angle_gamma   90.00
#
_symmetry.space_group_name_H-M   'P 1'
#
loop_
_entity.id
_entity.type
_entity.pdbx_description
1 polymer ?
#
loop_
_entity_poly.entity_id
_entity_poly.type
_entity_poly.pdbx_seq_one_letter_code
_entity_poly.pdbx_strand_id
1 'polypeptide(L)'
;MTARSVVKGGNSGIEANNFGTGATKITANGAVTGTAADGIHAENAGTATALTVTANSTVTGGQRGILARNYGSGATEITANGDVTGDFRAGIEVYNNTNATDLTVTASAKVAGGTFGIYAFNNGSGPVEITAKGNVTGTVEDGINAVSDGTPISVAVGPNSAVKSAGTDTDDFAVETAGGATTLTVSGILKGGAGGAVQFDQTNAFNDRLELRPGFGITTSGAAGARTWFSPVPARTRWPLPGRATAGSV
;
A
#
# COMPACT_ATOMS: atom_id res chain seq x y z
N MET A 1 -6.23 22.35 -5.29
CA MET A 1 -7.13 22.69 -4.18
C MET A 1 -6.37 22.60 -2.85
N THR A 2 -6.62 23.52 -1.92
CA THR A 2 -6.12 23.41 -0.53
C THR A 2 -7.27 23.64 0.44
N ALA A 3 -7.58 22.66 1.30
CA ALA A 3 -8.54 22.79 2.38
C ALA A 3 -7.81 23.10 3.69
N ARG A 4 -8.14 24.22 4.35
CA ARG A 4 -7.47 24.67 5.59
C ARG A 4 -8.29 24.47 6.86
N SER A 5 -9.60 24.25 6.73
CA SER A 5 -10.54 23.99 7.82
C SER A 5 -11.11 22.58 7.70
N VAL A 6 -11.94 22.18 8.68
CA VAL A 6 -12.71 20.94 8.58
C VAL A 6 -13.61 20.99 7.34
N VAL A 7 -13.63 19.91 6.55
CA VAL A 7 -14.47 19.73 5.36
C VAL A 7 -15.36 18.51 5.58
N LYS A 8 -16.67 18.68 5.43
CA LYS A 8 -17.63 17.59 5.54
C LYS A 8 -18.57 17.60 4.33
N GLY A 9 -18.59 16.51 3.58
CA GLY A 9 -19.50 16.31 2.45
C GLY A 9 -20.40 15.10 2.64
N GLY A 10 -21.63 15.18 2.13
CA GLY A 10 -22.62 14.11 2.24
C GLY A 10 -22.22 12.83 1.49
N ASN A 11 -21.61 13.00 0.31
CA ASN A 11 -21.04 11.90 -0.44
C ASN A 11 -19.53 11.79 -0.18
N SER A 12 -18.73 12.62 -0.86
CA SER A 12 -17.29 12.75 -0.61
C SER A 12 -16.96 14.03 0.15
N GLY A 13 -15.93 14.01 1.00
CA GLY A 13 -15.48 15.19 1.74
C GLY A 13 -14.84 16.22 0.81
N ILE A 14 -13.84 15.78 0.05
CA ILE A 14 -13.26 16.52 -1.08
C ILE A 14 -13.44 15.69 -2.34
N GLU A 15 -13.93 16.29 -3.41
CA GLU A 15 -14.01 15.68 -4.74
C GLU A 15 -13.31 16.57 -5.77
N ALA A 16 -12.40 16.01 -6.55
CA ALA A 16 -11.69 16.71 -7.60
C ALA A 16 -11.56 15.85 -8.85
N ASN A 17 -12.33 16.20 -9.88
CA ASN A 17 -12.32 15.53 -11.19
C ASN A 17 -11.68 16.48 -12.22
N ASN A 18 -10.59 16.05 -12.86
CA ASN A 18 -9.85 16.84 -13.84
C ASN A 18 -9.94 16.22 -15.24
N PHE A 19 -10.79 16.83 -16.06
CA PHE A 19 -10.96 16.52 -17.49
C PHE A 19 -10.12 17.43 -18.41
N GLY A 20 -9.22 18.24 -17.83
CA GLY A 20 -8.30 19.11 -18.57
C GLY A 20 -6.99 18.41 -18.94
N THR A 21 -5.97 19.22 -19.19
CA THR A 21 -4.61 18.75 -19.55
C THR A 21 -3.57 18.95 -18.46
N GLY A 22 -3.94 19.66 -17.38
CA GLY A 22 -3.06 19.94 -16.25
C GLY A 22 -2.98 18.81 -15.25
N ALA A 23 -2.19 19.03 -14.20
CA ALA A 23 -2.11 18.14 -13.05
C ALA A 23 -3.19 18.46 -12.00
N THR A 24 -3.59 17.45 -11.24
CA THR A 24 -4.44 17.61 -10.06
C THR A 24 -3.59 17.61 -8.81
N LYS A 25 -3.77 18.62 -7.96
CA LYS A 25 -3.12 18.70 -6.65
C LYS A 25 -4.13 19.02 -5.56
N ILE A 26 -4.21 18.16 -4.55
CA ILE A 26 -5.06 18.33 -3.36
C ILE A 26 -4.17 18.40 -2.12
N THR A 27 -4.41 19.38 -1.26
CA THR A 27 -3.77 19.48 0.05
C THR A 27 -4.83 19.70 1.12
N ALA A 28 -5.01 18.74 2.02
CA ALA A 28 -5.97 18.81 3.12
C ALA A 28 -5.24 19.06 4.44
N ASN A 29 -5.29 20.29 4.95
CA ASN A 29 -4.71 20.68 6.23
C ASN A 29 -5.70 20.61 7.39
N GLY A 30 -7.00 20.63 7.13
CA GLY A 30 -8.05 20.35 8.11
C GLY A 30 -8.63 18.95 7.94
N ALA A 31 -9.35 18.48 8.94
CA ALA A 31 -9.97 17.16 8.90
C ALA A 31 -10.99 17.07 7.74
N VAL A 32 -11.02 15.95 7.03
CA VAL A 32 -11.91 15.73 5.89
C VAL A 32 -12.81 14.54 6.16
N THR A 33 -14.11 14.70 5.95
CA THR A 33 -15.09 13.62 6.14
C THR A 33 -16.03 13.52 4.94
N GLY A 34 -16.03 12.37 4.27
CA GLY A 34 -17.07 11.96 3.31
C GLY A 34 -17.97 10.93 3.96
N THR A 35 -19.26 11.24 4.17
CA THR A 35 -20.11 10.37 5.00
C THR A 35 -20.63 9.11 4.29
N ALA A 36 -20.85 9.16 2.98
CA ALA A 36 -21.39 8.02 2.23
C ALA A 36 -20.34 7.34 1.32
N ALA A 37 -19.40 8.11 0.77
CA ALA A 37 -18.36 7.63 -0.13
C ALA A 37 -16.97 7.96 0.45
N ASP A 38 -16.18 8.77 -0.25
CA ASP A 38 -14.76 8.86 0.02
C ASP A 38 -14.41 10.11 0.84
N GLY A 39 -13.46 10.01 1.77
CA GLY A 39 -12.94 11.20 2.45
C GLY A 39 -12.39 12.19 1.43
N ILE A 40 -11.47 11.72 0.59
CA ILE A 40 -10.96 12.44 -0.59
C ILE A 40 -11.13 11.56 -1.83
N HIS A 41 -11.82 12.06 -2.84
CA HIS A 41 -11.90 11.48 -4.18
C HIS A 41 -11.17 12.39 -5.18
N ALA A 42 -10.13 11.87 -5.82
CA ALA A 42 -9.38 12.55 -6.87
C ALA A 42 -9.36 11.70 -8.14
N GLU A 43 -9.76 12.27 -9.27
CA GLU A 43 -9.76 11.59 -10.57
C GLU A 43 -9.17 12.50 -11.66
N ASN A 44 -8.20 11.96 -12.40
CA ASN A 44 -7.65 12.55 -13.62
C ASN A 44 -8.14 11.75 -14.83
N ALA A 45 -8.74 12.43 -15.81
CA ALA A 45 -9.07 11.83 -17.10
C ALA A 45 -7.82 11.57 -17.96
N GLY A 46 -8.00 10.87 -19.09
CA GLY A 46 -6.92 10.47 -19.99
C GLY A 46 -6.05 11.60 -20.54
N THR A 47 -6.60 12.82 -20.61
CA THR A 47 -5.90 14.01 -21.10
C THR A 47 -5.07 14.72 -20.03
N ALA A 48 -5.31 14.44 -18.75
CA ALA A 48 -4.62 15.06 -17.63
C ALA A 48 -3.21 14.47 -17.45
N THR A 49 -2.46 15.00 -16.48
CA THR A 49 -1.08 14.56 -16.21
C THR A 49 -0.95 13.89 -14.84
N ALA A 50 -0.31 14.54 -13.87
CA ALA A 50 -0.03 13.98 -12.55
C ALA A 50 -1.21 14.18 -11.59
N LEU A 51 -1.29 13.31 -10.57
CA LEU A 51 -2.26 13.42 -9.48
C LEU A 51 -1.52 13.36 -8.14
N THR A 52 -1.63 14.42 -7.34
CA THR A 52 -1.02 14.47 -6.01
C THR A 52 -2.08 14.74 -4.94
N VAL A 53 -2.10 13.92 -3.89
CA VAL A 53 -2.91 14.15 -2.68
C VAL A 53 -1.99 14.21 -1.46
N THR A 54 -2.06 15.30 -0.70
CA THR A 54 -1.39 15.44 0.59
C THR A 54 -2.44 15.66 1.68
N ALA A 55 -2.62 14.66 2.55
CA ALA A 55 -3.50 14.72 3.71
C ALA A 55 -2.68 14.99 4.98
N ASN A 56 -2.70 16.24 5.46
CA ASN A 56 -1.99 16.69 6.66
C ASN A 56 -2.81 16.57 7.95
N SER A 57 -4.08 16.18 7.85
CA SER A 57 -4.99 15.96 8.98
C SER A 57 -5.81 14.69 8.75
N THR A 58 -6.69 14.36 9.69
CA THR A 58 -7.51 13.14 9.63
C THR A 58 -8.42 13.16 8.40
N VAL A 59 -8.45 12.05 7.68
CA VAL A 59 -9.37 11.81 6.56
C VAL A 59 -10.21 10.58 6.86
N THR A 60 -11.53 10.73 6.79
CA THR A 60 -12.48 9.64 7.01
C THR A 60 -13.44 9.58 5.83
N GLY A 61 -13.63 8.40 5.26
CA GLY A 61 -14.69 8.14 4.29
C GLY A 61 -15.51 6.93 4.67
N GLY A 62 -16.81 7.01 4.44
CA GLY A 62 -17.72 5.87 4.62
C GLY A 62 -17.29 4.66 3.77
N GLN A 63 -16.83 4.87 2.54
CA GLN A 63 -16.22 3.81 1.73
C GLN A 63 -14.71 3.81 1.87
N ARG A 64 -14.02 4.82 1.35
CA ARG A 64 -12.54 4.91 1.38
C ARG A 64 -12.08 6.18 2.04
N GLY A 65 -10.96 6.12 2.76
CA GLY A 65 -10.35 7.35 3.26
C GLY A 65 -9.90 8.22 2.08
N ILE A 66 -9.06 7.67 1.21
CA ILE A 66 -8.59 8.34 -0.01
C ILE A 66 -8.78 7.41 -1.20
N LEU A 67 -9.46 7.90 -2.24
CA LEU A 67 -9.50 7.32 -3.58
C LEU A 67 -8.77 8.24 -4.56
N ALA A 68 -7.75 7.71 -5.24
CA ALA A 68 -7.04 8.42 -6.29
C ALA A 68 -6.98 7.58 -7.56
N ARG A 69 -7.51 8.12 -8.66
CA ARG A 69 -7.53 7.48 -9.97
C ARG A 69 -6.86 8.36 -11.01
N ASN A 70 -5.79 7.87 -11.63
CA ASN A 70 -5.10 8.59 -12.68
C ASN A 70 -5.16 7.83 -13.99
N TYR A 71 -6.00 8.32 -14.90
CA TYR A 71 -6.03 7.88 -16.29
C TYR A 71 -5.09 8.70 -17.18
N GLY A 72 -4.50 9.78 -16.65
CA GLY A 72 -3.60 10.69 -17.32
C GLY A 72 -2.18 10.16 -17.49
N SER A 73 -1.27 10.99 -18.01
CA SER A 73 0.07 10.57 -18.41
C SER A 73 1.17 10.72 -17.34
N GLY A 74 0.82 11.20 -16.15
CA GLY A 74 1.77 11.52 -15.09
C GLY A 74 1.82 10.48 -13.97
N ALA A 75 2.64 10.75 -12.96
CA ALA A 75 2.71 9.94 -11.75
C ALA A 75 1.53 10.26 -10.81
N THR A 76 1.25 9.31 -9.92
CA THR A 76 0.31 9.50 -8.80
C THR A 76 1.04 9.41 -7.48
N GLU A 77 0.89 10.43 -6.64
CA GLU A 77 1.56 10.52 -5.34
C GLU A 77 0.55 10.81 -4.22
N ILE A 78 0.49 9.92 -3.23
CA ILE A 78 -0.33 10.07 -2.03
C ILE A 78 0.57 10.18 -0.81
N THR A 79 0.42 11.25 -0.04
CA THR A 79 1.07 11.43 1.26
C THR A 79 0.01 11.60 2.35
N ALA A 80 -0.06 10.64 3.27
CA ALA A 80 -0.94 10.66 4.43
C ALA A 80 -0.14 10.95 5.71
N ASN A 81 -0.10 12.22 6.10
CA ASN A 81 0.52 12.70 7.34
C ASN A 81 -0.46 12.69 8.53
N GLY A 82 -1.77 12.72 8.28
CA GLY A 82 -2.80 12.46 9.28
C GLY A 82 -3.42 11.07 9.11
N ASP A 83 -4.18 10.64 10.11
CA ASP A 83 -4.84 9.34 10.09
C ASP A 83 -5.84 9.24 8.93
N VAL A 84 -5.84 8.12 8.23
CA VAL A 84 -6.76 7.85 7.10
C VAL A 84 -7.60 6.63 7.42
N THR A 85 -8.92 6.76 7.35
CA THR A 85 -9.87 5.67 7.60
C THR A 85 -10.89 5.56 6.46
N GLY A 86 -11.01 4.37 5.88
CA GLY A 86 -12.12 3.97 5.02
C GLY A 86 -12.97 2.92 5.75
N ASP A 87 -14.24 3.22 6.04
CA ASP A 87 -15.02 2.36 6.94
C ASP A 87 -15.40 1.02 6.29
N PHE A 88 -15.79 1.02 5.01
CA PHE A 88 -16.23 -0.19 4.29
C PHE A 88 -15.22 -0.78 3.30
N ARG A 89 -14.30 0.02 2.76
CA ARG A 89 -13.32 -0.41 1.74
C ARG A 89 -11.91 -0.05 2.17
N ALA A 90 -11.02 0.27 1.24
CA ALA A 90 -9.63 0.56 1.55
C ALA A 90 -9.48 1.87 2.37
N GLY A 91 -8.48 1.92 3.25
CA GLY A 91 -8.04 3.19 3.84
C GLY A 91 -7.55 4.13 2.74
N ILE A 92 -6.64 3.63 1.89
CA ILE A 92 -6.15 4.32 0.69
C ILE A 92 -6.29 3.37 -0.51
N GLU A 93 -7.03 3.78 -1.54
CA GLU A 93 -7.12 3.11 -2.84
C GLU A 93 -6.48 4.01 -3.91
N VAL A 94 -5.46 3.50 -4.61
CA VAL A 94 -4.79 4.22 -5.70
C VAL A 94 -4.77 3.37 -6.95
N TYR A 95 -5.18 3.97 -8.06
CA TYR A 95 -5.23 3.32 -9.36
C TYR A 95 -4.60 4.19 -10.43
N ASN A 96 -3.61 3.63 -11.13
CA ASN A 96 -3.01 4.20 -12.33
C ASN A 96 -3.39 3.35 -13.53
N ASN A 97 -3.92 3.98 -14.58
CA ASN A 97 -4.14 3.31 -15.86
C ASN A 97 -2.85 3.24 -16.70
N THR A 98 -2.90 2.55 -17.83
CA THR A 98 -1.78 2.28 -18.76
C THR A 98 -1.04 3.53 -19.25
N ASN A 99 -1.67 4.69 -19.28
CA ASN A 99 -1.00 5.93 -19.68
C ASN A 99 -0.16 6.56 -18.57
N ALA A 100 -0.45 6.23 -17.31
CA ALA A 100 0.23 6.80 -16.15
C ALA A 100 1.64 6.22 -16.00
N THR A 101 2.39 6.74 -15.02
CA THR A 101 3.78 6.32 -14.78
C THR A 101 3.90 5.67 -13.40
N ASP A 102 4.42 6.41 -12.43
CA ASP A 102 4.77 5.91 -11.10
C ASP A 102 3.55 5.98 -10.17
N LEU A 103 3.47 5.09 -9.20
CA LEU A 103 2.49 5.13 -8.12
C LEU A 103 3.22 5.12 -6.77
N THR A 104 3.15 6.22 -6.04
CA THR A 104 3.80 6.37 -4.73
C THR A 104 2.75 6.60 -3.63
N VAL A 105 2.86 5.84 -2.53
CA VAL A 105 2.08 6.05 -1.30
C VAL A 105 3.01 6.15 -0.11
N THR A 106 2.97 7.27 0.61
CA THR A 106 3.63 7.45 1.90
C THR A 106 2.60 7.59 3.00
N ALA A 107 2.47 6.58 3.86
CA ALA A 107 1.62 6.59 5.04
C ALA A 107 2.46 6.92 6.28
N SER A 108 2.54 8.21 6.62
CA SER A 108 3.27 8.67 7.80
C SER A 108 2.50 8.46 9.11
N ALA A 109 1.17 8.41 9.05
CA ALA A 109 0.26 8.18 10.17
C ALA A 109 -0.56 6.89 9.99
N LYS A 110 -1.54 6.64 10.86
CA LYS A 110 -2.34 5.41 10.82
C LYS A 110 -3.20 5.37 9.56
N VAL A 111 -3.22 4.24 8.87
CA VAL A 111 -4.16 3.94 7.79
C VAL A 111 -4.97 2.71 8.16
N ALA A 112 -6.30 2.80 8.09
CA ALA A 112 -7.20 1.68 8.34
C ALA A 112 -8.26 1.59 7.24
N GLY A 113 -8.51 0.38 6.75
CA GLY A 113 -9.64 0.10 5.88
C GLY A 113 -10.48 -1.07 6.35
N GLY A 114 -11.77 -1.04 5.98
CA GLY A 114 -12.70 -2.16 6.10
C GLY A 114 -12.29 -3.37 5.26
N THR A 115 -11.74 -3.18 4.07
CA THR A 115 -11.12 -4.27 3.28
C THR A 115 -9.60 -4.24 3.41
N PHE A 116 -8.94 -3.41 2.62
CA PHE A 116 -7.49 -3.23 2.62
C PHE A 116 -7.04 -2.05 3.49
N GLY A 117 -5.86 -2.10 4.08
CA GLY A 117 -5.25 -0.87 4.59
C GLY A 117 -4.88 0.07 3.44
N ILE A 118 -4.02 -0.41 2.54
CA ILE A 118 -3.63 0.27 1.30
C ILE A 118 -3.81 -0.70 0.14
N TYR A 119 -4.56 -0.28 -0.87
CA TYR A 119 -4.67 -0.96 -2.16
C TYR A 119 -4.05 -0.08 -3.25
N ALA A 120 -2.97 -0.55 -3.87
CA ALA A 120 -2.24 0.18 -4.89
C ALA A 120 -2.15 -0.65 -6.17
N PHE A 121 -2.70 -0.14 -7.25
CA PHE A 121 -2.73 -0.81 -8.54
C PHE A 121 -2.13 0.09 -9.63
N ASN A 122 -1.04 -0.34 -10.25
CA ASN A 122 -0.35 0.42 -11.30
C ASN A 122 -0.23 -0.37 -12.60
N ASN A 123 -1.09 -0.04 -13.58
CA ASN A 123 -0.90 -0.46 -14.97
C ASN A 123 0.03 0.49 -15.75
N GLY A 124 0.52 1.54 -15.10
CA GLY A 124 1.43 2.51 -15.72
C GLY A 124 2.82 1.94 -15.98
N SER A 125 3.66 2.72 -16.65
CA SER A 125 5.02 2.29 -17.03
C SER A 125 6.06 2.37 -15.91
N GLY A 126 5.69 2.90 -14.74
CA GLY A 126 6.59 3.19 -13.61
C GLY A 126 6.44 2.21 -12.44
N PRO A 127 7.28 2.30 -11.40
CA PRO A 127 7.19 1.42 -10.25
C PRO A 127 6.00 1.74 -9.34
N VAL A 128 5.66 0.78 -8.47
CA VAL A 128 4.86 1.00 -7.27
C VAL A 128 5.80 1.18 -6.08
N GLU A 129 5.67 2.28 -5.34
CA GLU A 129 6.45 2.56 -4.13
C GLU A 129 5.53 2.85 -2.94
N ILE A 130 5.56 2.01 -1.92
CA ILE A 130 4.75 2.17 -0.71
C ILE A 130 5.66 2.25 0.51
N THR A 131 5.53 3.32 1.30
CA THR A 131 6.23 3.48 2.58
C THR A 131 5.22 3.61 3.72
N ALA A 132 5.18 2.62 4.60
CA ALA A 132 4.40 2.64 5.83
C ALA A 132 5.30 3.05 7.01
N LYS A 133 5.13 4.28 7.52
CA LYS A 133 5.77 4.76 8.76
C LYS A 133 4.79 4.76 9.94
N GLY A 134 3.49 4.85 9.66
CA GLY A 134 2.43 4.60 10.63
C GLY A 134 1.83 3.20 10.47
N ASN A 135 0.95 2.82 11.39
CA ASN A 135 0.28 1.52 11.33
C ASN A 135 -0.69 1.44 10.15
N VAL A 136 -0.62 0.38 9.37
CA VAL A 136 -1.52 0.08 8.26
C VAL A 136 -2.34 -1.16 8.60
N THR A 137 -3.66 -1.10 8.48
CA THR A 137 -4.54 -2.23 8.82
C THR A 137 -5.63 -2.45 7.77
N GLY A 138 -5.66 -3.63 7.17
CA GLY A 138 -6.82 -4.20 6.49
C GLY A 138 -7.63 -5.05 7.45
N THR A 139 -8.96 -4.93 7.39
CA THR A 139 -9.85 -5.60 8.34
C THR A 139 -10.35 -6.93 7.80
N VAL A 140 -10.76 -6.97 6.54
CA VAL A 140 -11.24 -8.20 5.88
C VAL A 140 -10.16 -8.80 4.99
N GLU A 141 -9.34 -7.99 4.32
CA GLU A 141 -8.32 -8.43 3.36
C GLU A 141 -6.93 -7.99 3.83
N ASP A 142 -6.01 -7.66 2.91
CA ASP A 142 -4.62 -7.38 3.26
C ASP A 142 -4.39 -6.07 4.00
N GLY A 143 -3.29 -6.03 4.76
CA GLY A 143 -2.75 -4.76 5.22
C GLY A 143 -2.35 -3.86 4.04
N ILE A 144 -1.51 -4.37 3.15
CA ILE A 144 -1.10 -3.73 1.90
C ILE A 144 -1.24 -4.73 0.78
N ASN A 145 -1.99 -4.39 -0.27
CA ASN A 145 -1.98 -5.10 -1.53
C ASN A 145 -1.44 -4.17 -2.63
N ALA A 146 -0.34 -4.57 -3.26
CA ALA A 146 0.32 -3.80 -4.30
C ALA A 146 0.45 -4.61 -5.59
N VAL A 147 -0.15 -4.10 -6.66
CA VAL A 147 -0.17 -4.78 -7.96
C VAL A 147 0.43 -3.86 -9.01
N SER A 148 1.25 -4.43 -9.89
CA SER A 148 1.81 -3.72 -11.04
C SER A 148 1.77 -4.57 -12.31
N ASP A 149 1.87 -3.95 -13.49
CA ASP A 149 1.91 -4.66 -14.78
C ASP A 149 3.35 -4.82 -15.31
N GLY A 150 4.14 -5.65 -14.64
CA GLY A 150 5.51 -6.00 -15.02
C GLY A 150 6.60 -5.07 -14.47
N THR A 151 6.23 -3.95 -13.85
CA THR A 151 7.16 -2.98 -13.27
C THR A 151 7.60 -3.35 -11.84
N PRO A 152 8.69 -2.77 -11.30
CA PRO A 152 9.10 -3.08 -9.93
C PRO A 152 8.09 -2.61 -8.87
N ILE A 153 7.99 -3.38 -7.78
CA ILE A 153 7.23 -3.02 -6.58
C ILE A 153 8.21 -2.87 -5.41
N SER A 154 8.14 -1.75 -4.69
CA SER A 154 8.86 -1.54 -3.45
C SER A 154 7.89 -1.25 -2.31
N VAL A 155 8.00 -2.04 -1.23
CA VAL A 155 7.24 -1.81 0.00
C VAL A 155 8.22 -1.68 1.15
N ALA A 156 8.13 -0.60 1.92
CA ALA A 156 8.95 -0.35 3.09
C ALA A 156 8.08 -0.21 4.34
N VAL A 157 8.27 -1.10 5.30
CA VAL A 157 7.63 -1.04 6.63
C VAL A 157 8.64 -0.46 7.62
N GLY A 158 8.42 0.78 8.03
CA GLY A 158 9.32 1.55 8.87
C GLY A 158 9.38 1.06 10.33
N PRO A 159 10.40 1.49 11.09
CA PRO A 159 10.48 1.18 12.52
C PRO A 159 9.28 1.78 13.26
N ASN A 160 8.83 1.13 14.34
CA ASN A 160 7.66 1.51 15.15
C ASN A 160 6.33 1.56 14.38
N SER A 161 6.27 0.94 13.19
CA SER A 161 5.04 0.73 12.43
C SER A 161 4.66 -0.74 12.41
N ALA A 162 3.38 -1.02 12.18
CA ALA A 162 2.88 -2.35 11.92
C ALA A 162 2.01 -2.35 10.66
N VAL A 163 2.24 -3.31 9.77
CA VAL A 163 1.28 -3.66 8.71
C VAL A 163 0.54 -4.91 9.15
N LYS A 164 -0.78 -4.83 9.19
CA LYS A 164 -1.65 -5.89 9.71
C LYS A 164 -2.76 -6.22 8.73
N SER A 165 -3.00 -7.50 8.52
CA SER A 165 -4.32 -7.99 8.13
C SER A 165 -5.03 -8.60 9.35
N ALA A 166 -6.32 -8.31 9.49
CA ALA A 166 -7.21 -9.00 10.42
C ALA A 166 -8.10 -10.04 9.72
N GLY A 167 -7.89 -10.24 8.42
CA GLY A 167 -8.62 -11.19 7.60
C GLY A 167 -8.42 -12.64 8.08
N THR A 168 -9.44 -13.44 7.82
CA THR A 168 -9.57 -14.83 8.30
C THR A 168 -9.49 -15.87 7.18
N ASP A 169 -9.40 -15.42 5.94
CA ASP A 169 -9.33 -16.24 4.76
C ASP A 169 -7.86 -16.52 4.39
N THR A 170 -7.64 -17.59 3.63
CA THR A 170 -6.29 -18.14 3.39
C THR A 170 -5.42 -17.29 2.47
N ASP A 171 -5.99 -16.26 1.88
CA ASP A 171 -5.39 -15.25 1.03
C ASP A 171 -5.22 -13.90 1.75
N ASP A 172 -5.47 -13.83 3.06
CA ASP A 172 -5.33 -12.57 3.81
C ASP A 172 -3.91 -12.41 4.41
N PHE A 173 -3.11 -11.54 3.79
CA PHE A 173 -1.71 -11.28 4.14
C PHE A 173 -1.48 -9.91 4.79
N ALA A 174 -0.38 -9.75 5.54
CA ALA A 174 0.00 -8.39 5.93
C ALA A 174 0.42 -7.58 4.69
N VAL A 175 1.23 -8.18 3.82
CA VAL A 175 1.62 -7.60 2.53
C VAL A 175 1.44 -8.64 1.43
N GLU A 176 0.59 -8.33 0.45
CA GLU A 176 0.50 -9.07 -0.81
C GLU A 176 1.04 -8.19 -1.95
N THR A 177 1.79 -8.79 -2.87
CA THR A 177 2.23 -8.12 -4.09
C THR A 177 2.10 -9.02 -5.31
N ALA A 178 1.73 -8.45 -6.46
CA ALA A 178 1.60 -9.19 -7.71
C ALA A 178 2.00 -8.38 -8.95
N GLY A 179 2.36 -9.11 -10.00
CA GLY A 179 2.63 -8.65 -11.36
C GLY A 179 3.99 -7.97 -11.58
N GLY A 180 4.83 -7.85 -10.55
CA GLY A 180 6.13 -7.20 -10.65
C GLY A 180 7.17 -7.74 -9.68
N ALA A 181 8.46 -7.53 -10.00
CA ALA A 181 9.55 -7.89 -9.11
C ALA A 181 9.52 -7.04 -7.84
N THR A 182 9.43 -7.70 -6.69
CA THR A 182 9.14 -7.04 -5.43
C THR A 182 10.36 -6.95 -4.52
N THR A 183 10.61 -5.77 -3.96
CA THR A 183 11.48 -5.60 -2.80
C THR A 183 10.67 -5.14 -1.60
N LEU A 184 10.50 -6.01 -0.61
CA LEU A 184 9.88 -5.70 0.67
C LEU A 184 10.98 -5.48 1.72
N THR A 185 11.05 -4.29 2.32
CA THR A 185 11.97 -3.99 3.43
C THR A 185 11.19 -3.86 4.72
N VAL A 186 11.57 -4.62 5.76
CA VAL A 186 10.83 -4.67 7.03
C VAL A 186 11.74 -4.26 8.18
N SER A 187 11.47 -3.08 8.75
CA SER A 187 12.04 -2.57 10.00
C SER A 187 11.01 -2.52 11.14
N GLY A 188 9.72 -2.68 10.82
CA GLY A 188 8.61 -2.73 11.77
C GLY A 188 8.02 -4.12 11.90
N ILE A 189 6.71 -4.19 12.18
CA ILE A 189 5.99 -5.44 12.42
C ILE A 189 5.12 -5.80 11.21
N LEU A 190 5.18 -7.05 10.76
CA LEU A 190 4.16 -7.66 9.92
C LEU A 190 3.28 -8.56 10.78
N LYS A 191 1.96 -8.37 10.70
CA LYS A 191 0.97 -9.22 11.34
C LYS A 191 0.00 -9.74 10.30
N GLY A 192 0.29 -10.93 9.80
CA GLY A 192 -0.54 -11.62 8.83
C GLY A 192 -1.91 -12.00 9.35
N GLY A 193 -2.88 -12.05 8.44
CA GLY A 193 -4.18 -12.69 8.65
C GLY A 193 -4.04 -14.21 8.67
N ALA A 194 -5.04 -14.92 8.16
CA ALA A 194 -4.98 -16.38 8.03
C ALA A 194 -4.13 -16.85 6.84
N GLY A 195 -3.89 -16.02 5.83
CA GLY A 195 -2.99 -16.33 4.72
C GLY A 195 -1.50 -16.30 5.09
N GLY A 196 -1.10 -15.36 5.94
CA GLY A 196 0.27 -15.27 6.46
C GLY A 196 0.81 -13.85 6.45
N ALA A 197 2.10 -13.67 6.68
CA ALA A 197 2.66 -12.32 6.73
C ALA A 197 2.87 -11.70 5.35
N VAL A 198 3.37 -12.48 4.39
CA VAL A 198 3.76 -11.97 3.06
C VAL A 198 3.40 -12.97 1.98
N GLN A 199 2.81 -12.49 0.89
CA GLN A 199 2.72 -13.21 -0.38
C GLN A 199 3.32 -12.35 -1.50
N PHE A 200 4.27 -12.92 -2.23
CA PHE A 200 4.74 -12.39 -3.51
C PHE A 200 3.98 -13.06 -4.64
N ASP A 201 4.21 -12.63 -5.89
CA ASP A 201 3.48 -13.13 -7.06
C ASP A 201 3.55 -14.67 -7.15
N GLN A 202 2.38 -15.31 -7.29
CA GLN A 202 2.23 -16.77 -7.44
C GLN A 202 2.07 -17.24 -8.90
N THR A 203 1.89 -16.31 -9.82
CA THR A 203 1.63 -16.55 -11.24
C THR A 203 2.93 -16.55 -12.05
N ASN A 204 3.82 -15.60 -11.78
CA ASN A 204 5.07 -15.42 -12.50
C ASN A 204 6.27 -15.44 -11.55
N ALA A 205 7.37 -16.04 -12.01
CA ALA A 205 8.62 -16.04 -11.26
C ALA A 205 9.32 -14.67 -11.43
N PHE A 206 9.35 -13.89 -10.36
CA PHE A 206 10.14 -12.65 -10.29
C PHE A 206 11.34 -12.78 -9.34
N ASN A 207 12.24 -11.80 -9.41
CA ASN A 207 13.37 -11.69 -8.48
C ASN A 207 12.93 -10.98 -7.20
N ASP A 208 12.01 -11.60 -6.47
CA ASP A 208 11.49 -11.03 -5.24
C ASP A 208 12.51 -11.08 -4.11
N ARG A 209 12.47 -10.06 -3.25
CA ARG A 209 13.40 -9.89 -2.14
C ARG A 209 12.67 -9.42 -0.89
N LEU A 210 12.81 -10.19 0.19
CA LEU A 210 12.54 -9.71 1.55
C LEU A 210 13.84 -9.28 2.23
N GLU A 211 13.92 -8.02 2.62
CA GLU A 211 15.02 -7.45 3.40
C GLU A 211 14.57 -7.17 4.84
N LEU A 212 15.02 -8.00 5.77
CA LEU A 212 14.75 -7.81 7.20
C LEU A 212 15.79 -6.87 7.82
N ARG A 213 15.33 -5.84 8.53
CA ARG A 213 16.17 -4.85 9.21
C ARG A 213 16.03 -4.99 10.73
N PRO A 214 17.02 -4.57 11.52
CA PRO A 214 16.93 -4.64 12.99
C PRO A 214 15.64 -4.04 13.52
N GLY A 215 15.02 -4.71 14.49
CA GLY A 215 13.71 -4.31 15.04
C GLY A 215 12.50 -4.92 14.32
N PHE A 216 12.72 -5.73 13.28
CA PHE A 216 11.61 -6.42 12.60
C PHE A 216 10.86 -7.40 13.53
N GLY A 217 9.56 -7.56 13.28
CA GLY A 217 8.76 -8.63 13.86
C GLY A 217 7.81 -9.21 12.81
N ILE A 218 7.62 -10.53 12.80
CA ILE A 218 6.68 -11.21 11.90
C ILE A 218 5.81 -12.15 12.72
N THR A 219 4.49 -11.98 12.61
CA THR A 219 3.47 -12.77 13.32
C THR A 219 2.30 -13.08 12.38
N THR A 220 1.49 -14.08 12.70
CA THR A 220 0.26 -14.45 11.96
C THR A 220 -0.87 -14.74 12.94
N SER A 221 -2.14 -14.60 12.52
CA SER A 221 -3.32 -14.87 13.36
C SER A 221 -4.01 -16.21 13.12
N GLY A 222 -3.63 -16.98 12.09
CA GLY A 222 -4.27 -18.26 11.73
C GLY A 222 -3.52 -19.52 12.21
N ALA A 223 -4.28 -20.60 12.45
CA ALA A 223 -3.81 -21.96 12.78
C ALA A 223 -3.09 -22.69 11.61
N ALA A 224 -2.46 -21.95 10.71
CA ALA A 224 -1.54 -22.50 9.73
C ALA A 224 -0.21 -22.78 10.44
N GLY A 225 -0.15 -23.93 11.13
CA GLY A 225 1.11 -24.51 11.56
C GLY A 225 2.05 -24.56 10.36
N ALA A 226 3.17 -23.83 10.44
CA ALA A 226 4.31 -23.98 9.55
C ALA A 226 4.03 -24.04 8.04
N ARG A 227 2.93 -23.44 7.54
CA ARG A 227 2.88 -23.05 6.13
C ARG A 227 3.77 -21.82 6.04
N THR A 228 4.85 -22.02 5.32
CA THR A 228 6.06 -21.21 5.29
C THR A 228 5.73 -19.72 5.31
N TRP A 229 6.51 -18.94 6.07
CA TRP A 229 6.49 -17.46 6.11
C TRP A 229 6.54 -16.75 4.73
N PHE A 230 6.64 -17.55 3.67
CA PHE A 230 6.70 -17.23 2.26
C PHE A 230 6.04 -18.36 1.47
N SER A 231 5.18 -18.03 0.51
CA SER A 231 4.88 -18.91 -0.62
C SER A 231 5.48 -18.23 -1.84
N PRO A 232 6.62 -18.66 -2.39
CA PRO A 232 7.07 -18.21 -3.70
C PRO A 232 6.79 -19.26 -4.78
N VAL A 233 6.61 -18.83 -6.03
CA VAL A 233 6.85 -19.71 -7.19
C VAL A 233 8.33 -20.11 -7.16
N PRO A 234 8.71 -21.38 -7.37
CA PRO A 234 10.10 -21.80 -7.28
C PRO A 234 10.96 -21.17 -8.40
N ALA A 235 11.58 -20.02 -8.11
CA ALA A 235 12.72 -19.50 -8.84
C ALA A 235 14.04 -19.98 -8.19
N ARG A 236 15.09 -20.17 -8.97
CA ARG A 236 16.41 -20.63 -8.52
C ARG A 236 17.05 -19.63 -7.54
N THR A 237 16.70 -19.70 -6.26
CA THR A 237 17.38 -18.97 -5.20
C THR A 237 18.79 -19.52 -5.02
N ARG A 238 19.81 -18.78 -5.46
CA ARG A 238 21.18 -18.95 -4.95
C ARG A 238 21.24 -18.32 -3.57
N TRP A 239 21.17 -19.15 -2.54
CA TRP A 239 21.62 -18.77 -1.21
C TRP A 239 23.15 -18.67 -1.23
N PRO A 240 23.78 -17.56 -0.80
CA PRO A 240 25.18 -17.59 -0.45
C PRO A 240 25.33 -18.54 0.75
N LEU A 241 26.12 -19.61 0.57
CA LEU A 241 26.45 -20.53 1.65
C LEU A 241 27.16 -19.77 2.77
N PRO A 242 26.82 -19.98 4.06
CA PRO A 242 27.63 -19.50 5.16
C PRO A 242 29.04 -20.10 5.05
N GLY A 243 30.06 -19.23 5.10
CA GLY A 243 31.46 -19.63 5.11
C GLY A 243 31.72 -20.63 6.23
N ARG A 244 32.28 -21.79 5.88
CA ARG A 244 32.71 -22.84 6.80
C ARG A 244 33.87 -22.29 7.63
N ALA A 245 33.64 -21.98 8.90
CA ALA A 245 34.72 -21.74 9.85
C ALA A 245 35.49 -23.06 10.04
N THR A 246 36.74 -23.11 9.56
CA THR A 246 37.68 -24.19 9.87
C THR A 246 38.17 -23.98 11.31
N ALA A 247 37.86 -24.92 12.20
CA ALA A 247 38.51 -25.01 13.50
C ALA A 247 39.97 -25.41 13.29
N GLY A 248 40.89 -24.52 13.65
CA GLY A 248 42.30 -24.84 13.82
C GLY A 248 42.50 -25.49 15.20
N SER A 249 43.14 -26.64 15.22
CA SER A 249 43.60 -27.34 16.41
C SER A 249 44.81 -26.63 17.04
N VAL A 250 44.81 -26.53 18.37
CA VAL A 250 46.02 -26.63 19.20
C VAL A 250 45.80 -27.81 20.15
#